data_AF-A0A0A0B2I4-F1
#
_entry.id   AF-A0A0A0B2I4-F1
#
_cell.length_a   1.000
_cell.length_b   1.000
_cell.length_c   1.000
_cell.angle_alpha   90.00
_cell.angle_beta   90.00
_cell.angle_gamma   90.00
#
_symmetry.space_group_name_H-M   'P 1'
#
loop_
_entity.id
_entity.type
_entity.pdbx_description
1 polymer ?
#
loop_
_entity_poly.entity_id
_entity_poly.type
_entity_poly.pdbx_seq_one_letter_code
_entity_poly.pdbx_strand_id
1 'polypeptide(L)'
;MPPDGDVVVVCACEALGIPETRTVIPAATFSGARDGVVTLWPVEPRAEHTEPPRPPLDLPAGGWFERVLGRQEPPGEPGSRG
;
A
#
# COMPACT_ATOMS: atom_id res chain seq x y z
N MET A 1 14.68 -3.54 -12.48
CA MET A 1 15.91 -4.37 -12.50
C MET A 1 16.66 -4.13 -11.19
N PRO A 2 17.24 -5.14 -10.52
CA PRO A 2 18.08 -4.92 -9.34
C PRO A 2 19.26 -4.00 -9.68
N PRO A 3 19.67 -3.07 -8.80
CA PRO A 3 20.81 -2.18 -9.07
C PRO A 3 22.14 -2.94 -9.24
N ASP A 4 23.15 -2.26 -9.78
CA ASP A 4 24.49 -2.84 -10.01
C ASP A 4 25.35 -2.97 -8.73
N GLY A 5 24.89 -2.43 -7.60
CA GLY A 5 25.60 -2.46 -6.33
C GLY A 5 24.76 -2.97 -5.17
N ASP A 6 25.36 -2.95 -3.99
CA ASP A 6 24.69 -3.32 -2.74
C ASP A 6 23.46 -2.45 -2.52
N VAL A 7 22.39 -3.07 -2.01
CA VAL A 7 21.15 -2.37 -1.65
C VAL A 7 21.16 -2.09 -0.17
N VAL A 8 21.01 -0.82 0.21
CA VAL A 8 20.85 -0.43 1.61
C VAL A 8 19.37 -0.23 1.90
N VAL A 9 18.82 -1.07 2.78
CA VAL A 9 17.47 -0.89 3.32
C VAL A 9 17.59 -0.08 4.60
N VAL A 10 16.95 1.08 4.59
CA VAL A 10 16.83 1.95 5.76
C VAL A 10 15.41 1.82 6.29
N CYS A 11 15.25 1.41 7.55
CA CYS A 11 13.97 1.37 8.22
C CYS A 11 14.02 2.32 9.41
N ALA A 12 13.17 3.35 9.38
CA ALA A 12 13.02 4.31 10.47
C ALA A 12 11.53 4.53 10.74
N CYS A 13 11.13 4.46 12.01
CA CYS A 13 9.77 4.80 12.42
C CYS A 13 9.82 5.57 13.74
N GLU A 14 10.32 6.80 13.69
CA GLU A 14 10.53 7.65 14.87
C GLU A 14 9.23 7.92 15.62
N ALA A 15 8.10 8.06 14.91
CA ALA A 15 6.79 8.27 15.52
C ALA A 15 6.34 7.12 16.45
N LEU A 16 6.90 5.91 16.26
CA LEU A 16 6.67 4.75 17.11
C LEU A 16 7.87 4.42 18.01
N GLY A 17 8.86 5.32 18.09
CA GLY A 17 10.07 5.13 18.88
C GLY A 17 11.03 4.07 18.31
N ILE A 18 10.88 3.69 17.04
CA ILE A 18 11.78 2.73 16.39
C ILE A 18 12.93 3.51 15.76
N PRO A 19 14.18 3.32 16.25
CA PRO A 19 15.34 4.03 15.72
C PRO A 19 15.64 3.62 14.28
N GLU A 20 16.33 4.48 13.55
CA GLU A 20 16.82 4.14 12.21
C GLU A 20 17.72 2.89 12.27
N THR A 21 17.41 1.91 11.44
CA THR A 21 18.22 0.72 11.22
C THR A 21 18.63 0.63 9.77
N ARG A 22 19.83 0.11 9.52
CA ARG A 22 20.39 -0.08 8.18
C ARG A 22 20.74 -1.53 7.97
N THR A 23 20.25 -2.10 6.89
CA THR A 23 20.59 -3.46 6.44
C THR A 23 21.20 -3.37 5.05
N VAL A 24 22.41 -3.88 4.89
CA VAL A 24 23.08 -3.97 3.59
C VAL A 24 22.79 -5.34 3.00
N ILE A 25 22.19 -5.36 1.80
CA ILE A 25 21.98 -6.56 1.01
C ILE A 25 23.05 -6.57 -0.08
N PRO A 26 24.01 -7.52 -0.03
CA PRO A 26 25.09 -7.58 -1.02
C PRO A 26 24.55 -7.76 -2.44
N ALA A 27 25.16 -7.10 -3.42
CA ALA A 27 24.79 -7.18 -4.84
C ALA A 27 24.73 -8.63 -5.34
N ALA A 28 25.64 -9.49 -4.86
CA ALA A 28 25.70 -10.90 -5.18
C ALA A 28 24.41 -11.67 -4.81
N THR A 29 23.64 -11.18 -3.84
CA THR A 29 22.33 -11.75 -3.47
C THR A 29 21.33 -11.69 -4.62
N PHE A 30 21.50 -10.73 -5.54
CA PHE A 30 20.65 -10.57 -6.72
C PHE A 30 21.23 -11.24 -7.97
N SER A 31 22.32 -12.00 -7.84
CA SER A 31 22.85 -12.79 -8.96
C SER A 31 21.78 -13.78 -9.45
N GLY A 32 21.49 -13.77 -10.75
CA GLY A 32 20.41 -14.56 -11.36
C GLY A 32 19.00 -13.99 -11.24
N ALA A 33 18.73 -13.07 -10.31
CA ALA A 33 17.42 -12.43 -10.20
C ALA A 33 17.09 -11.55 -11.41
N ARG A 34 18.12 -11.05 -12.11
CA ARG A 34 17.99 -10.23 -13.33
C ARG A 34 17.25 -10.97 -14.44
N ASP A 35 17.49 -12.26 -14.58
CA ASP A 35 16.93 -13.09 -15.66
C ASP A 35 15.43 -13.36 -15.46
N GLY A 36 14.92 -13.19 -14.24
CA GLY A 36 13.51 -13.37 -13.89
C GLY A 36 12.72 -12.08 -13.72
N VAL A 37 13.30 -10.91 -14.02
CA VAL A 37 12.60 -9.63 -13.86
C VAL A 37 11.49 -9.51 -14.89
N VAL A 38 10.26 -9.34 -14.41
CA VAL A 38 9.10 -8.98 -15.23
C VAL A 38 8.58 -7.59 -14.84
N THR A 39 8.22 -6.80 -15.84
CA THR A 39 7.62 -5.48 -15.61
C THR A 39 6.12 -5.63 -15.36
N LEU A 40 5.69 -5.42 -14.12
CA LEU A 40 4.28 -5.54 -13.74
C LEU A 40 3.44 -4.31 -14.16
N TRP A 41 4.04 -3.12 -14.14
CA TRP A 41 3.42 -1.87 -14.59
C TRP A 41 4.30 -1.21 -15.65
N PRO A 42 4.10 -1.52 -16.94
CA PRO A 42 4.92 -0.94 -18.02
C PRO A 42 4.66 0.55 -18.25
N VAL A 43 3.63 1.10 -17.60
CA VAL A 43 3.30 2.52 -17.58
C VAL A 43 3.44 3.01 -16.16
N GLU A 44 4.14 4.14 -15.97
CA GLU A 44 4.27 4.79 -14.67
C GLU A 44 2.88 5.07 -14.08
N PRO A 45 2.56 4.61 -12.86
CA PRO A 45 1.29 4.95 -12.22
C PRO A 45 1.20 6.46 -12.07
N ARG A 46 0.06 7.04 -12.46
CA ARG A 46 -0.18 8.48 -12.20
C ARG A 46 -0.10 8.71 -10.69
N ALA A 47 0.63 9.75 -10.27
CA ALA A 47 0.83 10.11 -8.86
C ALA A 47 -0.50 10.38 -8.12
N GLU A 48 -1.53 10.75 -8.86
CA GLU A 48 -2.91 10.91 -8.41
C GLU A 48 -3.59 9.54 -8.28
N HIS A 49 -3.34 8.87 -7.14
CA HIS A 49 -4.16 7.74 -6.71
C HIS A 49 -5.50 8.28 -6.19
N THR A 50 -6.52 8.34 -7.04
CA THR A 50 -7.90 8.44 -6.55
C THR A 50 -8.27 7.07 -6.00
N GLU A 51 -8.41 6.95 -4.68
CA GLU A 51 -8.96 5.72 -4.09
C GLU A 51 -10.36 5.50 -4.69
N PRO A 52 -10.62 4.38 -5.38
CA PRO A 52 -11.94 4.12 -5.91
C PRO A 52 -12.94 4.10 -4.74
N PRO A 53 -14.19 4.54 -4.94
CA PRO A 53 -15.20 4.45 -3.91
C PRO A 53 -15.28 3.01 -3.42
N ARG A 54 -15.12 2.84 -2.11
CA ARG A 54 -15.12 1.51 -1.49
C ARG A 54 -16.50 0.88 -1.74
N PRO A 55 -16.58 -0.35 -2.29
CA PRO A 55 -17.88 -0.99 -2.47
C PRO A 55 -18.56 -1.18 -1.12
N PRO A 56 -19.91 -1.21 -1.08
CA PRO A 56 -20.64 -1.57 0.12
C PRO A 56 -20.13 -2.91 0.65
N LEU A 57 -19.85 -2.98 1.95
CA LEU A 57 -19.47 -4.24 2.58
C LEU A 57 -20.72 -5.10 2.74
N ASP A 58 -20.72 -6.29 2.14
CA ASP A 58 -21.72 -7.31 2.44
C ASP A 58 -21.36 -7.97 3.78
N LEU A 59 -21.91 -7.42 4.85
CA LEU A 59 -21.64 -7.89 6.22
C LEU A 59 -22.69 -8.93 6.62
N PRO A 60 -22.27 -10.07 7.19
CA PRO A 60 -23.21 -10.99 7.82
C PRO A 60 -24.06 -10.27 8.86
N ALA A 61 -25.37 -10.59 8.89
CA ALA A 61 -26.27 -10.04 9.89
C ALA A 61 -25.87 -10.51 11.29
N GLY A 62 -25.77 -9.56 12.22
CA GLY A 62 -25.38 -9.80 13.59
C GLY A 62 -23.87 -9.83 13.84
N GLY A 63 -23.51 -9.72 15.12
CA GLY A 63 -22.15 -9.90 15.59
C GLY A 63 -21.27 -8.64 15.49
N TRP A 64 -19.97 -8.86 15.64
CA TRP A 64 -18.99 -7.79 15.82
C TRP A 64 -18.79 -6.93 14.56
N PHE A 65 -18.86 -7.53 13.36
CA PHE A 65 -18.62 -6.83 12.10
C PHE A 65 -19.73 -5.82 11.77
N GLU A 66 -21.00 -6.21 11.85
CA GLU A 66 -22.13 -5.27 11.70
C GLU A 66 -22.03 -4.12 12.73
N ARG A 67 -21.71 -4.45 13.98
CA ARG A 67 -21.60 -3.45 15.06
C ARG A 67 -20.50 -2.41 14.83
N VAL A 68 -19.38 -2.82 14.24
CA VAL A 68 -18.20 -1.96 14.07
C VAL A 68 -18.17 -1.27 12.70
N LEU A 69 -18.67 -1.92 11.65
CA LEU A 69 -18.54 -1.46 10.26
C LEU A 69 -19.89 -1.12 9.59
N GLY A 70 -21.02 -1.53 10.16
CA GLY A 70 -22.35 -1.36 9.56
C GLY A 70 -22.93 0.06 9.57
N ARG A 71 -22.21 1.05 10.12
CA ARG A 71 -22.62 2.47 10.19
C ARG A 71 -21.95 3.38 9.16
N GLN A 72 -21.44 2.82 8.07
CA GLN A 72 -20.93 3.66 6.98
C GLN A 72 -22.14 4.31 6.29
N GLU A 73 -22.48 5.54 6.68
CA GLU A 73 -23.43 6.38 5.93
C GLU A 73 -22.81 6.64 4.54
N PRO A 74 -23.56 6.52 3.43
CA PRO A 74 -23.02 6.84 2.12
C PRO A 74 -22.50 8.30 2.14
N PRO A 75 -21.35 8.59 1.50
CA PRO A 75 -20.90 9.97 1.38
C PRO A 75 -22.00 10.78 0.70
N GLY A 76 -22.61 11.71 1.43
CA GLY A 76 -23.67 12.57 0.90
C GLY A 76 -23.17 13.36 -0.30
N GLU A 77 -23.93 13.35 -1.40
CA GLU A 77 -23.65 14.21 -2.54
C GLU A 77 -23.69 15.68 -2.09
N PRO A 78 -22.63 16.47 -2.33
CA PRO A 78 -22.66 17.88 -2.00
C PRO A 78 -23.49 18.62 -3.04
N GLY A 79 -24.75 18.91 -2.70
CA GLY A 79 -25.51 19.98 -3.36
C GLY A 79 -26.93 19.63 -3.76
N SER A 80 -27.86 19.77 -2.82
CA SER A 80 -29.20 20.25 -3.14
C SER A 80 -29.85 20.85 -1.90
N ARG A 81 -29.51 22.11 -1.59
CA ARG A 81 -30.42 23.01 -0.87
C ARG A 81 -30.93 24.02 -1.89
N GLY A 82 -32.14 23.77 -2.39
CA GLY A 82 -33.02 24.79 -2.95
C GLY A 82 -33.89 25.40 -1.86
#